data_AF-A0A3N1L3G8-F1
#
_entry.id   AF-A0A3N1L3G8-F1
#
_cell.length_a   1.000
_cell.length_b   1.000
_cell.length_c   1.000
_cell.angle_alpha   90.00
_cell.angle_beta   90.00
_cell.angle_gamma   90.00
#
_symmetry.space_group_name_H-M   'P 1'
#
loop_
_entity.id
_entity.type
_entity.pdbx_description
1 polymer ?
#
loop_
_entity_poly.entity_id
_entity_poly.type
_entity_poly.pdbx_seq_one_letter_code
_entity_poly.pdbx_strand_id
1 'polypeptide(L)'
;MTGKFESNLFHGADMRFEKSEGLTESEAILAQLCERSFLRLWTYPNLYKEPGKELVDLMVVFRDDVLLFSDKSCAYPDSGDAVLDWKRWFSRAVGKSAHQVRRAEHHVRTRPDHIYLDPRAQEPLPVSLPATADMRVHRVCVATGASERCMAETMQPMLGIDLTIVDDEAPLRIGIVKEAGGFLHVFSAEALKLVLRELDTARDFINYLDAKETISVSGKFKGAPTEADILAYYLHHNRSFPAPAKEFVLQPNLWRQIEAQQAFQEGRRLNAAHRTWDILIEYVTSQLLAEQLEVGNETTIRDYEGMVRIMASEGRFRRRILSQAIEVRAVRAREAWISSILPSEQDDVIYVLLMGPGAPRDEYVAYREKRARDLLLRCHAAKAARPGARYIIGIGLDAAGSGGRSEDLVYIDTAEWTLEEFARAAAIRADLGFFVEGTMIEQRLEAVEYPNVG
;
A
#
# COMPACT_ATOMS: atom_id res chain seq x y z
N MET A 1 1.50 -6.79 -24.08
CA MET A 1 0.18 -6.30 -24.52
C MET A 1 -0.68 -5.97 -23.29
N THR A 2 -0.26 -4.99 -22.51
CA THR A 2 -0.75 -4.76 -21.13
C THR A 2 -1.17 -3.31 -20.87
N GLY A 3 -1.50 -2.55 -21.91
CA GLY A 3 -1.75 -1.10 -21.79
C GLY A 3 -3.12 -0.61 -22.27
N LYS A 4 -4.12 -1.49 -22.44
CA LYS A 4 -5.44 -1.10 -22.99
C LYS A 4 -6.67 -1.57 -22.19
N PHE A 5 -6.48 -2.16 -21.01
CA PHE A 5 -7.60 -2.63 -20.18
C PHE A 5 -7.98 -1.70 -19.01
N GLU A 6 -7.24 -0.62 -18.74
CA GLU A 6 -7.42 0.13 -17.49
C GLU A 6 -8.16 1.48 -17.60
N SER A 7 -8.49 2.01 -18.78
CA SER A 7 -9.06 3.38 -18.86
C SER A 7 -10.54 3.50 -19.26
N ASN A 8 -11.23 2.42 -19.63
CA ASN A 8 -12.54 2.53 -20.31
C ASN A 8 -13.73 1.86 -19.60
N LEU A 9 -13.62 1.44 -18.33
CA LEU A 9 -14.72 0.75 -17.65
C LEU A 9 -15.67 1.65 -16.83
N PHE A 10 -15.41 2.95 -16.68
CA PHE A 10 -16.08 3.73 -15.62
C PHE A 10 -16.60 5.12 -16.01
N HIS A 11 -16.76 5.44 -17.29
CA HIS A 11 -17.52 6.64 -17.67
C HIS A 11 -19.02 6.38 -17.49
N GLY A 12 -19.59 6.82 -16.36
CA GLY A 12 -21.05 6.99 -16.19
C GLY A 12 -21.77 6.14 -15.14
N ALA A 13 -21.10 5.56 -14.15
CA ALA A 13 -21.76 4.96 -12.98
C ALA A 13 -21.75 5.96 -11.80
N ASP A 14 -22.87 6.13 -11.09
CA ASP A 14 -22.90 6.84 -9.81
C ASP A 14 -22.00 6.08 -8.82
N MET A 15 -20.89 6.69 -8.44
CA MET A 15 -19.97 6.16 -7.45
C MET A 15 -20.42 6.64 -6.07
N ARG A 16 -20.18 5.85 -5.02
CA ARG A 16 -20.47 6.23 -3.62
C ARG A 16 -19.82 7.54 -3.18
N PHE A 17 -18.71 7.90 -3.83
CA PHE A 17 -18.06 9.20 -3.71
C PHE A 17 -17.17 9.45 -4.92
N GLU A 18 -16.93 10.72 -5.23
CA GLU A 18 -15.97 11.14 -6.25
C GLU A 18 -14.71 11.71 -5.58
N LYS A 19 -13.55 11.40 -6.15
CA LYS A 19 -12.25 11.93 -5.70
C LYS A 19 -11.68 12.83 -6.78
N SER A 20 -10.88 13.81 -6.38
CA SER A 20 -10.01 14.53 -7.33
C SER A 20 -9.06 13.54 -8.02
N GLU A 21 -8.75 13.78 -9.29
CA GLU A 21 -7.72 13.07 -10.05
C GLU A 21 -6.36 13.82 -10.02
N GLY A 22 -6.28 14.92 -9.27
CA GLY A 22 -5.16 15.88 -9.28
C GLY A 22 -5.54 17.17 -10.00
N LEU A 23 -5.22 18.34 -9.42
CA LEU A 23 -5.55 19.65 -10.02
C LEU A 23 -4.48 20.11 -11.01
N THR A 24 -3.26 19.59 -10.88
CA THR A 24 -2.12 19.84 -11.77
C THR A 24 -1.57 18.52 -12.33
N GLU A 25 -0.76 18.59 -13.40
CA GLU A 25 -0.13 17.40 -13.99
C GLU A 25 0.75 16.66 -12.96
N SER A 26 1.49 17.39 -12.13
CA SER A 26 2.37 16.78 -11.12
C SER A 26 1.57 16.12 -9.99
N GLU A 27 0.46 16.73 -9.56
CA GLU A 27 -0.47 16.14 -8.61
C GLU A 27 -1.16 14.90 -9.17
N ALA A 28 -1.57 14.92 -10.44
CA ALA A 28 -2.19 13.76 -11.10
C ALA A 28 -1.21 12.58 -11.22
N ILE A 29 0.06 12.85 -11.53
CA ILE A 29 1.12 11.83 -11.52
C ILE A 29 1.32 11.27 -10.10
N LEU A 30 1.35 12.14 -9.08
CA LEU A 30 1.46 11.72 -7.69
C LEU A 30 0.28 10.83 -7.28
N ALA A 31 -0.95 11.23 -7.62
CA ALA A 31 -2.16 10.46 -7.38
C ALA A 31 -2.06 9.07 -8.00
N GLN A 32 -1.70 8.95 -9.28
CA GLN A 32 -1.55 7.66 -9.97
C GLN A 32 -0.47 6.78 -9.34
N LEU A 33 0.67 7.35 -8.94
CA LEU A 33 1.74 6.61 -8.26
C LEU A 33 1.27 6.06 -6.90
N CYS A 34 0.56 6.89 -6.13
CA CYS A 34 0.01 6.51 -4.84
C CYS A 34 -1.11 5.49 -4.98
N GLU A 35 -2.06 5.66 -5.90
CA GLU A 35 -3.15 4.70 -6.10
C GLU A 35 -2.63 3.32 -6.52
N ARG A 36 -1.63 3.28 -7.41
CA ARG A 36 -1.00 2.01 -7.81
C ARG A 36 -0.33 1.27 -6.64
N SER A 37 0.19 2.03 -5.66
CA SER A 37 0.99 1.49 -4.55
C SER A 37 0.14 1.22 -3.30
N PHE A 38 -0.82 2.09 -3.02
CA PHE A 38 -1.63 2.11 -1.80
C PHE A 38 -3.07 1.69 -2.04
N LEU A 39 -3.44 1.43 -3.29
CA LEU A 39 -4.79 1.08 -3.74
C LEU A 39 -5.76 2.28 -3.64
N ARG A 40 -6.79 2.27 -4.48
CA ARG A 40 -7.66 3.45 -4.66
C ARG A 40 -8.43 3.83 -3.40
N LEU A 41 -8.77 2.86 -2.55
CA LEU A 41 -9.64 3.08 -1.39
C LEU A 41 -8.99 3.99 -0.35
N TRP A 42 -7.66 4.01 -0.26
CA TRP A 42 -6.95 4.73 0.79
C TRP A 42 -6.25 6.00 0.29
N THR A 43 -6.32 6.30 -1.01
CA THR A 43 -5.59 7.40 -1.64
C THR A 43 -6.53 8.55 -2.02
N TYR A 44 -6.28 9.74 -1.46
CA TYR A 44 -7.16 10.91 -1.59
C TYR A 44 -6.38 12.16 -2.01
N PRO A 45 -6.41 12.50 -3.31
CA PRO A 45 -5.84 13.76 -3.82
C PRO A 45 -6.68 14.97 -3.42
N ASN A 46 -6.02 16.13 -3.25
CA ASN A 46 -6.58 17.47 -3.08
C ASN A 46 -7.72 17.56 -2.05
N LEU A 47 -7.46 17.15 -0.81
CA LEU A 47 -8.45 17.25 0.26
C LEU A 47 -8.62 18.70 0.73
N TYR A 48 -9.82 19.02 1.21
CA TYR A 48 -10.18 20.33 1.74
C TYR A 48 -10.48 20.26 3.24
N LYS A 49 -10.21 21.36 3.94
CA LYS A 49 -10.54 21.50 5.38
C LYS A 49 -11.72 22.43 5.65
N GLU A 50 -11.95 23.37 4.73
CA GLU A 50 -13.03 24.35 4.74
C GLU A 50 -13.34 24.72 3.28
N PRO A 51 -14.50 25.34 2.98
CA PRO A 51 -14.83 25.77 1.61
C PRO A 51 -13.70 26.60 0.98
N GLY A 52 -13.20 26.14 -0.17
CA GLY A 52 -12.13 26.77 -0.93
C GLY A 52 -10.74 26.73 -0.27
N LYS A 53 -10.57 26.04 0.87
CA LYS A 53 -9.29 25.91 1.56
C LYS A 53 -8.79 24.47 1.51
N GLU A 54 -7.84 24.26 0.61
CA GLU A 54 -7.10 22.99 0.52
C GLU A 54 -6.37 22.68 1.84
N LEU A 55 -6.42 21.42 2.22
CA LEU A 55 -5.70 20.84 3.35
C LEU A 55 -4.30 20.42 2.92
N VAL A 56 -4.21 19.57 1.90
CA VAL A 56 -2.97 18.95 1.42
C VAL A 56 -3.16 18.39 0.00
N ASP A 57 -2.08 18.32 -0.78
CA ASP A 57 -2.12 17.92 -2.19
C ASP A 57 -2.49 16.44 -2.36
N LEU A 58 -2.05 15.55 -1.45
CA LEU A 58 -2.53 14.17 -1.36
C LEU A 58 -2.41 13.61 0.06
N MET A 59 -3.42 12.84 0.48
CA MET A 59 -3.41 12.10 1.74
C MET A 59 -3.61 10.60 1.50
N VAL A 60 -2.86 9.78 2.22
CA VAL A 60 -3.10 8.34 2.33
C VAL A 60 -3.41 8.00 3.78
N VAL A 61 -4.50 7.27 4.02
CA VAL A 61 -4.87 6.81 5.36
C VAL A 61 -4.79 5.29 5.36
N PHE A 62 -3.90 4.68 6.14
CA PHE A 62 -3.76 3.24 6.19
C PHE A 62 -3.43 2.75 7.59
N ARG A 63 -4.36 2.03 8.24
CA ARG A 63 -4.28 1.67 9.67
C ARG A 63 -4.10 2.93 10.53
N ASP A 64 -3.09 2.96 11.38
CA ASP A 64 -2.77 4.12 12.22
C ASP A 64 -1.85 5.13 11.53
N ASP A 65 -1.47 4.88 10.28
CA ASP A 65 -0.56 5.72 9.52
C ASP A 65 -1.33 6.66 8.59
N VAL A 66 -1.01 7.95 8.67
CA VAL A 66 -1.52 9.00 7.79
C VAL A 66 -0.35 9.64 7.07
N LEU A 67 -0.27 9.46 5.76
CA LEU A 67 0.78 10.05 4.93
C LEU A 67 0.24 11.33 4.30
N LEU A 68 0.94 12.44 4.54
CA LEU A 68 0.58 13.77 4.04
C LEU A 68 1.62 14.19 3.00
N PHE A 69 1.21 14.21 1.73
CA PHE A 69 2.07 14.57 0.62
C PHE A 69 1.80 16.00 0.17
N SER A 70 2.86 16.80 0.13
CA SER A 70 2.84 18.12 -0.51
C SER A 70 3.74 18.08 -1.74
N ASP A 71 3.15 18.25 -2.91
CA ASP A 71 3.82 18.39 -4.20
C ASP A 71 4.08 19.86 -4.50
N LYS A 72 5.33 20.18 -4.80
CA LYS A 72 5.74 21.54 -5.17
C LYS A 72 6.58 21.50 -6.42
N SER A 73 5.90 21.68 -7.55
CA SER A 73 6.53 21.85 -8.85
C SER A 73 7.14 23.25 -9.00
N CYS A 74 8.46 23.33 -8.79
CA CYS A 74 9.20 24.59 -8.82
C CYS A 74 10.40 24.48 -9.76
N ALA A 75 10.47 25.32 -10.79
CA ALA A 75 11.66 25.44 -11.62
C ALA A 75 12.87 25.87 -10.78
N TYR A 76 13.99 25.17 -10.96
CA TYR A 76 15.28 25.54 -10.38
C TYR A 76 15.81 26.77 -11.12
N PRO A 77 16.02 27.91 -10.44
CA PRO A 77 16.50 29.12 -11.09
C PRO A 77 17.90 28.93 -11.68
N ASP A 78 18.19 29.67 -12.75
CA ASP A 78 19.53 29.72 -13.36
C ASP A 78 19.91 31.18 -13.57
N SER A 79 20.08 31.90 -12.45
CA SER A 79 20.42 33.32 -12.46
C SER A 79 21.93 33.58 -12.58
N GLY A 80 22.74 32.53 -12.54
CA GLY A 80 24.20 32.58 -12.51
C GLY A 80 24.79 32.67 -11.10
N ASP A 81 23.94 32.78 -10.06
CA ASP A 81 24.33 32.70 -8.65
C ASP A 81 23.77 31.41 -8.04
N ALA A 82 24.58 30.35 -8.05
CA ALA A 82 24.19 29.03 -7.60
C ALA A 82 23.72 29.00 -6.13
N VAL A 83 24.29 29.86 -5.28
CA VAL A 83 23.87 29.93 -3.87
C VAL A 83 22.48 30.55 -3.79
N LEU A 84 22.26 31.69 -4.44
CA LEU A 84 20.95 32.35 -4.45
C LEU A 84 19.87 31.46 -5.10
N ASP A 85 20.20 30.78 -6.19
CA ASP A 85 19.31 29.89 -6.91
C ASP A 85 18.87 28.71 -6.04
N TRP A 86 19.81 28.10 -5.31
CA TRP A 86 19.51 27.06 -4.32
C TRP A 86 18.58 27.58 -3.22
N LYS A 87 18.90 28.71 -2.59
CA LYS A 87 18.06 29.27 -1.50
C LYS A 87 16.63 29.54 -1.98
N ARG A 88 16.49 30.10 -3.18
CA ARG A 88 15.18 30.37 -3.81
C ARG A 88 14.43 29.10 -4.15
N TRP A 89 15.10 28.07 -4.67
CA TRP A 89 14.47 26.79 -4.94
C TRP A 89 14.08 26.08 -3.64
N PHE A 90 14.98 25.97 -2.66
CA PHE A 90 14.74 25.33 -1.37
C PHE A 90 13.55 25.96 -0.64
N SER A 91 13.52 27.30 -0.54
CA SER A 91 12.41 28.01 0.11
C SER A 91 11.05 27.70 -0.54
N ARG A 92 11.01 27.64 -1.88
CA ARG A 92 9.77 27.41 -2.64
C ARG A 92 9.33 25.95 -2.67
N ALA A 93 10.26 25.03 -2.89
CA ALA A 93 9.97 23.60 -3.06
C ALA A 93 9.88 22.88 -1.70
N VAL A 94 10.86 23.08 -0.82
CA VAL A 94 10.97 22.34 0.45
C VAL A 94 10.32 23.13 1.60
N GLY A 95 10.66 24.41 1.76
CA GLY A 95 10.16 25.23 2.88
C GLY A 95 8.63 25.38 2.89
N LYS A 96 8.03 25.74 1.74
CA LYS A 96 6.57 25.81 1.62
C LYS A 96 5.87 24.46 1.79
N SER A 97 6.49 23.38 1.29
CA SER A 97 5.95 22.02 1.43
C SER A 97 5.93 21.60 2.90
N ALA A 98 7.05 21.79 3.61
CA ALA A 98 7.18 21.54 5.04
C ALA A 98 6.11 22.28 5.85
N HIS A 99 5.88 23.56 5.53
CA HIS A 99 4.85 24.36 6.16
C HIS A 99 3.42 23.83 5.88
N GLN A 100 3.14 23.38 4.66
CA GLN A 100 1.84 22.81 4.29
C GLN A 100 1.55 21.53 5.06
N VAL A 101 2.45 20.54 5.01
CA VAL A 101 2.25 19.23 5.67
C VAL A 101 2.21 19.36 7.19
N ARG A 102 2.97 20.28 7.80
CA ARG A 102 2.89 20.58 9.24
C ARG A 102 1.52 21.13 9.63
N ARG A 103 0.96 22.04 8.84
CA ARG A 103 -0.40 22.57 9.08
C ARG A 103 -1.47 21.52 8.82
N ALA A 104 -1.29 20.68 7.81
CA ALA A 104 -2.20 19.58 7.51
C ALA A 104 -2.24 18.56 8.66
N GLU A 105 -1.08 18.19 9.20
CA GLU A 105 -1.02 17.33 10.39
C GLU A 105 -1.74 17.94 11.58
N HIS A 106 -1.47 19.21 11.87
CA HIS A 106 -2.15 19.89 12.96
C HIS A 106 -3.68 19.84 12.80
N HIS A 107 -4.17 20.03 11.58
CA HIS A 107 -5.60 19.94 11.27
C HIS A 107 -6.15 18.52 11.45
N VAL A 108 -5.48 17.51 10.88
CA VAL A 108 -5.85 16.09 11.01
C VAL A 108 -5.94 15.66 12.48
N ARG A 109 -5.04 16.15 13.35
CA ARG A 109 -5.04 15.82 14.78
C ARG A 109 -6.10 16.57 15.60
N THR A 110 -6.45 17.80 15.21
CA THR A 110 -7.33 18.68 16.02
C THR A 110 -8.76 18.73 15.52
N ARG A 111 -8.99 18.45 14.23
CA ARG A 111 -10.30 18.48 13.56
C ARG A 111 -10.44 17.30 12.56
N PRO A 112 -10.29 16.05 13.02
CA PRO A 112 -10.31 14.87 12.13
C PRO A 112 -11.62 14.72 11.34
N ASP A 113 -12.74 15.19 11.89
CA ASP A 113 -14.07 15.11 11.26
C ASP A 113 -14.34 16.23 10.22
N HIS A 114 -13.39 17.14 10.01
CA HIS A 114 -13.52 18.27 9.08
C HIS A 114 -12.54 18.15 7.91
N ILE A 115 -12.68 17.07 7.15
CA ILE A 115 -11.88 16.79 5.96
C ILE A 115 -12.81 16.35 4.85
N TYR A 116 -12.68 16.97 3.69
CA TYR A 116 -13.65 16.87 2.61
C TYR A 116 -12.97 16.58 1.27
N LEU A 117 -13.67 15.83 0.42
CA LEU A 117 -13.21 15.46 -0.91
C LEU A 117 -13.40 16.60 -1.94
N ASP A 118 -14.29 17.55 -1.64
CA ASP A 118 -14.73 18.57 -2.60
C ASP A 118 -14.47 20.01 -2.09
N PRO A 119 -14.32 20.99 -3.00
CA PRO A 119 -13.99 22.36 -2.65
C PRO A 119 -15.12 23.11 -1.92
N ARG A 120 -16.36 22.61 -1.92
CA ARG A 120 -17.47 23.20 -1.16
C ARG A 120 -17.53 22.66 0.27
N ALA A 121 -16.70 21.68 0.62
CA ALA A 121 -16.64 21.04 1.92
C ALA A 121 -17.98 20.39 2.31
N GLN A 122 -18.54 19.58 1.40
CA GLN A 122 -19.83 18.91 1.55
C GLN A 122 -19.68 17.39 1.62
N GLU A 123 -18.74 16.81 0.86
CA GLU A 123 -18.46 15.39 0.80
C GLU A 123 -17.35 15.03 1.81
N PRO A 124 -17.67 14.42 2.96
CA PRO A 124 -16.67 14.09 3.97
C PRO A 124 -15.74 12.97 3.50
N LEU A 125 -14.56 12.89 4.11
CA LEU A 125 -13.66 11.74 3.93
C LEU A 125 -14.39 10.43 4.26
N PRO A 126 -14.44 9.44 3.34
CA PRO A 126 -15.28 8.26 3.50
C PRO A 126 -14.66 7.17 4.39
N VAL A 127 -13.36 7.31 4.72
CA VAL A 127 -12.64 6.44 5.66
C VAL A 127 -12.38 7.17 6.96
N SER A 128 -12.31 6.41 8.05
CA SER A 128 -12.01 6.98 9.36
C SER A 128 -10.52 7.22 9.52
N LEU A 129 -10.17 8.36 10.06
CA LEU A 129 -8.84 8.57 10.60
C LEU A 129 -8.64 7.73 11.87
N PRO A 130 -7.42 7.28 12.16
CA PRO A 130 -7.11 6.64 13.43
C PRO A 130 -7.26 7.62 14.60
N ALA A 131 -7.41 7.07 15.80
CA ALA A 131 -7.46 7.89 17.01
C ALA A 131 -6.17 8.71 17.17
N THR A 132 -6.28 9.97 17.61
CA THR A 132 -5.14 10.89 17.71
C THR A 132 -3.97 10.35 18.54
N ALA A 133 -4.27 9.52 19.55
CA ALA A 133 -3.26 8.90 20.43
C ALA A 133 -2.41 7.83 19.71
N ASP A 134 -3.00 7.12 18.75
CA ASP A 134 -2.36 6.01 18.02
C ASP A 134 -1.84 6.47 16.64
N MET A 135 -2.32 7.63 16.16
CA MET A 135 -2.02 8.18 14.85
C MET A 135 -0.54 8.54 14.66
N ARG A 136 0.09 7.84 13.72
CA ARG A 136 1.41 8.12 13.17
C ARG A 136 1.27 8.94 11.89
N VAL A 137 1.91 10.10 11.82
CA VAL A 137 1.81 10.99 10.65
C VAL A 137 3.14 11.07 9.95
N HIS A 138 3.14 10.72 8.67
CA HIS A 138 4.31 10.76 7.80
C HIS A 138 4.24 12.00 6.91
N ARG A 139 5.11 12.98 7.16
CA ARG A 139 5.20 14.21 6.37
C ARG A 139 6.06 13.97 5.14
N VAL A 140 5.49 14.09 3.94
CA VAL A 140 6.17 13.82 2.68
C VAL A 140 6.17 15.07 1.79
N CYS A 141 7.35 15.52 1.42
CA CYS A 141 7.59 16.60 0.47
C CYS A 141 8.05 16.00 -0.86
N VAL A 142 7.30 16.26 -1.93
CA VAL A 142 7.69 15.91 -3.30
C VAL A 142 8.22 17.17 -3.96
N ALA A 143 9.54 17.30 -4.01
CA ALA A 143 10.24 18.48 -4.50
C ALA A 143 10.79 18.23 -5.91
N THR A 144 10.12 18.77 -6.92
CA THR A 144 10.53 18.58 -8.32
C THR A 144 11.35 19.77 -8.84
N GLY A 145 11.93 19.61 -10.03
CA GLY A 145 12.65 20.68 -10.73
C GLY A 145 14.15 20.79 -10.44
N ALA A 146 14.68 20.09 -9.43
CA ALA A 146 16.13 20.06 -9.16
C ALA A 146 16.90 19.00 -9.97
N SER A 147 16.22 18.08 -10.64
CA SER A 147 16.81 16.86 -11.19
C SER A 147 17.87 17.13 -12.28
N GLU A 148 17.62 18.09 -13.18
CA GLU A 148 18.59 18.50 -14.21
C GLU A 148 19.86 19.10 -13.59
N ARG A 149 19.69 19.98 -12.59
CA ARG A 149 20.78 20.60 -11.85
C ARG A 149 21.58 19.55 -11.06
N CYS A 150 20.90 18.63 -10.38
CA CYS A 150 21.54 17.50 -9.70
C CYS A 150 22.35 16.65 -10.69
N MET A 151 21.79 16.34 -11.86
CA MET A 151 22.50 15.57 -12.88
C MET A 151 23.78 16.29 -13.33
N ALA A 152 23.68 17.58 -13.65
CA ALA A 152 24.81 18.38 -14.13
C ALA A 152 25.94 18.51 -13.09
N GLU A 153 25.61 18.65 -11.81
CA GLU A 153 26.60 18.96 -10.77
C GLU A 153 27.06 17.75 -9.95
N THR A 154 26.23 16.71 -9.86
CA THR A 154 26.48 15.55 -9.00
C THR A 154 26.54 14.23 -9.76
N MET A 155 26.27 14.24 -11.07
CA MET A 155 26.14 13.04 -11.91
C MET A 155 25.04 12.07 -11.44
N GLN A 156 24.07 12.58 -10.69
CA GLN A 156 22.92 11.84 -10.17
C GLN A 156 21.65 12.68 -10.31
N PRO A 157 20.49 12.12 -10.71
CA PRO A 157 19.26 12.89 -10.91
C PRO A 157 18.48 13.18 -9.61
N MET A 158 19.09 13.01 -8.43
CA MET A 158 18.43 13.08 -7.13
C MET A 158 19.18 14.01 -6.20
N LEU A 159 18.45 14.60 -5.24
CA LEU A 159 19.05 15.33 -4.13
C LEU A 159 19.83 14.37 -3.24
N GLY A 160 20.94 14.85 -2.70
CA GLY A 160 21.66 14.12 -1.65
C GLY A 160 21.06 14.38 -0.28
N ILE A 161 21.36 13.50 0.67
CA ILE A 161 20.94 13.62 2.05
C ILE A 161 22.18 13.94 2.88
N ASP A 162 22.12 15.01 3.67
CA ASP A 162 23.15 15.39 4.63
C ASP A 162 22.46 15.83 5.92
N LEU A 163 22.42 14.98 6.93
CA LEU A 163 21.73 15.27 8.19
C LEU A 163 22.56 16.14 9.14
N THR A 164 23.74 16.61 8.71
CA THR A 164 24.57 17.53 9.48
C THR A 164 24.28 19.01 9.21
N ILE A 165 23.56 19.29 8.11
CA ILE A 165 23.18 20.63 7.72
C ILE A 165 21.73 20.94 8.11
N VAL A 166 21.43 22.22 8.18
CA VAL A 166 20.09 22.72 8.47
C VAL A 166 19.59 23.61 7.33
N ASP A 167 18.35 23.41 6.92
CA ASP A 167 17.67 24.17 5.89
C ASP A 167 18.46 24.21 4.56
N ASP A 168 18.80 25.41 4.07
CA ASP A 168 19.43 25.67 2.76
C ASP A 168 20.96 25.80 2.83
N GLU A 169 21.60 25.32 3.90
CA GLU A 169 23.04 25.49 4.16
C GLU A 169 23.97 24.88 3.10
N ALA A 170 23.57 23.79 2.44
CA ALA A 170 24.35 23.18 1.36
C ALA A 170 23.51 22.94 0.09
N PRO A 171 23.94 23.44 -1.08
CA PRO A 171 23.26 23.19 -2.35
C PRO A 171 23.05 21.71 -2.66
N LEU A 172 21.87 21.37 -3.19
CA LEU A 172 21.52 20.02 -3.66
C LEU A 172 21.61 18.92 -2.59
N ARG A 173 21.58 19.33 -1.32
CA ARG A 173 21.54 18.45 -0.14
C ARG A 173 20.33 18.79 0.71
N ILE A 174 19.65 17.76 1.19
CA ILE A 174 18.57 17.91 2.15
C ILE A 174 19.06 17.43 3.51
N GLY A 175 19.00 18.32 4.49
CA GLY A 175 19.24 18.02 5.90
C GLY A 175 18.01 18.25 6.75
N ILE A 176 18.21 18.80 7.94
CA ILE A 176 17.14 19.09 8.89
C ILE A 176 16.35 20.30 8.38
N VAL A 177 15.04 20.16 8.16
CA VAL A 177 14.16 21.26 7.73
C VAL A 177 13.42 21.82 8.95
N LYS A 178 13.83 23.00 9.45
CA LYS A 178 13.28 23.57 10.69
C LYS A 178 11.78 23.80 10.63
N GLU A 179 11.30 24.30 9.49
CA GLU A 179 9.89 24.65 9.28
C GLU A 179 8.96 23.45 9.49
N ALA A 180 9.44 22.23 9.23
CA ALA A 180 8.67 21.01 9.40
C ALA A 180 8.28 20.76 10.86
N GLY A 181 9.10 21.18 11.85
CA GLY A 181 8.83 20.92 13.27
C GLY A 181 8.79 19.41 13.60
N GLY A 182 9.69 18.62 13.00
CA GLY A 182 9.77 17.16 13.10
C GLY A 182 10.46 16.60 11.86
N PHE A 183 10.47 15.28 11.69
CA PHE A 183 11.04 14.66 10.51
C PHE A 183 10.22 14.97 9.25
N LEU A 184 10.88 15.18 8.12
CA LEU A 184 10.27 15.43 6.82
C LEU A 184 10.94 14.54 5.78
N HIS A 185 10.17 13.67 5.13
CA HIS A 185 10.67 12.90 4.01
C HIS A 185 10.65 13.77 2.76
N VAL A 186 11.82 14.17 2.27
CA VAL A 186 11.95 14.90 1.00
C VAL A 186 12.37 13.94 -0.10
N PHE A 187 11.57 13.87 -1.16
CA PHE A 187 11.86 13.11 -2.36
C PHE A 187 11.87 14.02 -3.58
N SER A 188 12.82 13.80 -4.49
CA SER A 188 12.62 14.23 -5.88
C SER A 188 11.58 13.35 -6.57
N ALA A 189 11.08 13.78 -7.73
CA ALA A 189 10.18 12.96 -8.54
C ALA A 189 10.79 11.59 -8.88
N GLU A 190 12.08 11.56 -9.23
CA GLU A 190 12.83 10.35 -9.58
C GLU A 190 13.00 9.44 -8.36
N ALA A 191 13.31 10.02 -7.21
CA ALA A 191 13.45 9.28 -5.96
C ALA A 191 12.13 8.64 -5.53
N LEU A 192 11.03 9.39 -5.52
CA LEU A 192 9.72 8.85 -5.15
C LEU A 192 9.27 7.76 -6.12
N LYS A 193 9.43 7.99 -7.44
CA LYS A 193 9.11 6.99 -8.48
C LYS A 193 9.90 5.70 -8.29
N LEU A 194 11.19 5.81 -7.95
CA LEU A 194 12.03 4.65 -7.64
C LEU A 194 11.53 3.92 -6.40
N VAL A 195 11.34 4.64 -5.28
CA VAL A 195 10.92 4.03 -4.01
C VAL A 195 9.55 3.35 -4.15
N LEU A 196 8.55 4.00 -4.74
CA LEU A 196 7.22 3.42 -4.98
C LEU A 196 7.20 2.34 -6.08
N ARG A 197 8.27 2.14 -6.83
CA ARG A 197 8.39 1.01 -7.77
C ARG A 197 8.82 -0.26 -7.04
N GLU A 198 9.71 -0.14 -6.06
CA GLU A 198 10.24 -1.29 -5.32
C GLU A 198 9.47 -1.59 -4.03
N LEU A 199 8.83 -0.57 -3.45
CA LEU A 199 8.03 -0.61 -2.23
C LEU A 199 6.58 -0.22 -2.55
N ASP A 200 5.97 -0.90 -3.51
CA ASP A 200 4.65 -0.58 -4.10
C ASP A 200 3.47 -1.17 -3.30
N THR A 201 3.60 -1.25 -1.97
CA THR A 201 2.51 -1.53 -1.03
C THR A 201 2.55 -0.54 0.11
N ALA A 202 1.39 -0.25 0.73
CA ALA A 202 1.32 0.61 1.91
C ALA A 202 2.26 0.11 3.02
N ARG A 203 2.24 -1.20 3.31
CA ARG A 203 3.11 -1.83 4.31
C ARG A 203 4.59 -1.57 4.03
N ASP A 204 5.05 -1.83 2.82
CA ASP A 204 6.46 -1.73 2.46
C ASP A 204 6.96 -0.29 2.50
N PHE A 205 6.16 0.64 1.97
CA PHE A 205 6.53 2.06 1.95
C PHE A 205 6.54 2.67 3.35
N ILE A 206 5.49 2.42 4.16
CA ILE A 206 5.40 2.91 5.56
C ILE A 206 6.58 2.38 6.37
N ASN A 207 6.87 1.08 6.30
CA ASN A 207 8.03 0.49 6.98
C ASN A 207 9.35 1.15 6.60
N TYR A 208 9.51 1.55 5.34
CA TYR A 208 10.70 2.26 4.88
C TYR A 208 10.76 3.68 5.43
N LEU A 209 9.65 4.40 5.48
CA LEU A 209 9.59 5.73 6.12
C LEU A 209 9.93 5.63 7.61
N ASP A 210 9.31 4.71 8.36
CA ASP A 210 9.58 4.47 9.78
C ASP A 210 11.07 4.16 10.02
N ALA A 211 11.63 3.25 9.23
CA ALA A 211 13.03 2.86 9.35
C ALA A 211 13.95 4.05 9.04
N LYS A 212 13.63 4.83 7.99
CA LYS A 212 14.40 6.00 7.57
C LYS A 212 14.36 7.11 8.63
N GLU A 213 13.20 7.39 9.21
CA GLU A 213 13.08 8.34 10.30
C GLU A 213 13.90 7.85 11.51
N THR A 214 13.73 6.59 11.91
CA THR A 214 14.44 6.00 13.05
C THR A 214 15.95 6.10 12.90
N ILE A 215 16.50 5.71 11.74
CA ILE A 215 17.95 5.77 11.54
C ILE A 215 18.47 7.22 11.49
N SER A 216 17.67 8.15 10.96
CA SER A 216 18.03 9.57 10.88
C SER A 216 18.05 10.23 12.25
N VAL A 217 17.05 9.95 13.10
CA VAL A 217 16.94 10.49 14.46
C VAL A 217 17.95 9.85 15.42
N SER A 218 18.49 8.65 15.11
CA SER A 218 19.55 8.02 15.90
C SER A 218 20.83 8.86 16.03
N GLY A 219 21.03 9.84 15.15
CA GLY A 219 22.19 10.73 15.11
C GLY A 219 23.46 10.10 14.53
N LYS A 220 23.47 8.80 14.26
CA LYS A 220 24.64 8.08 13.72
C LYS A 220 24.68 8.06 12.20
N PHE A 221 23.54 7.99 11.54
CA PHE A 221 23.46 8.16 10.10
C PHE A 221 23.62 9.65 9.76
N LYS A 222 24.64 9.99 8.97
CA LYS A 222 24.96 11.40 8.62
C LYS A 222 24.53 11.79 7.22
N GLY A 223 24.29 10.84 6.32
CA GLY A 223 23.85 11.16 4.98
C GLY A 223 24.08 10.05 3.97
N ALA A 224 23.60 10.31 2.76
CA ALA A 224 23.76 9.45 1.60
C ALA A 224 23.83 10.29 0.32
N PRO A 225 24.52 9.82 -0.73
CA PRO A 225 24.61 10.56 -1.99
C PRO A 225 23.25 10.76 -2.67
N THR A 226 22.34 9.79 -2.54
CA THR A 226 20.97 9.87 -3.05
C THR A 226 20.01 9.03 -2.21
N GLU A 227 18.70 9.24 -2.39
CA GLU A 227 17.66 8.35 -1.84
C GLU A 227 17.81 6.90 -2.34
N ALA A 228 18.25 6.72 -3.59
CA ALA A 228 18.44 5.39 -4.17
C ALA A 228 19.47 4.56 -3.39
N ASP A 229 20.51 5.21 -2.86
CA ASP A 229 21.53 4.54 -2.04
C ASP A 229 20.99 4.14 -0.66
N ILE A 230 20.10 4.96 -0.07
CA ILE A 230 19.39 4.62 1.18
C ILE A 230 18.48 3.41 0.97
N LEU A 231 17.67 3.43 -0.10
CA LEU A 231 16.79 2.32 -0.46
C LEU A 231 17.60 1.05 -0.72
N ALA A 232 18.72 1.14 -1.43
CA ALA A 232 19.58 0.00 -1.67
C ALA A 232 20.12 -0.60 -0.36
N TYR A 233 20.63 0.26 0.52
CA TYR A 233 21.13 -0.18 1.82
C TYR A 233 20.04 -0.86 2.66
N TYR A 234 18.82 -0.32 2.66
CA TYR A 234 17.64 -0.90 3.31
C TYR A 234 17.30 -2.30 2.77
N LEU A 235 17.21 -2.45 1.45
CA LEU A 235 16.87 -3.72 0.80
C LEU A 235 17.96 -4.78 1.04
N HIS A 236 19.23 -4.39 0.98
CA HIS A 236 20.36 -5.30 1.23
C HIS A 236 20.35 -5.88 2.65
N HIS A 237 19.85 -5.11 3.62
CA HIS A 237 19.76 -5.51 5.02
C HIS A 237 18.36 -6.00 5.41
N ASN A 238 17.72 -6.74 4.52
CA ASN A 238 16.43 -7.39 4.74
C ASN A 238 15.35 -6.40 5.23
N ARG A 239 15.22 -5.27 4.50
CA ARG A 239 14.23 -4.22 4.79
C ARG A 239 14.38 -3.65 6.20
N SER A 240 15.63 -3.43 6.61
CA SER A 240 15.97 -2.82 7.89
C SER A 240 17.27 -2.02 7.79
N PHE A 241 17.55 -1.20 8.80
CA PHE A 241 18.86 -0.57 8.95
C PHE A 241 19.59 -1.17 10.15
N PRO A 242 20.78 -1.75 9.95
CA PRO A 242 21.55 -2.32 11.06
C PRO A 242 21.96 -1.21 12.02
N ALA A 243 21.93 -1.50 13.33
CA ALA A 243 22.31 -0.54 14.36
C ALA A 243 23.81 -0.16 14.20
N PRO A 244 24.11 1.09 13.84
CA PRO A 244 25.49 1.47 13.54
C PRO A 244 26.29 1.64 14.84
N ALA A 245 27.55 1.17 14.86
CA ALA A 245 28.44 1.34 16.02
C ALA A 245 29.04 2.75 16.10
N LYS A 246 29.21 3.41 14.96
CA LYS A 246 29.80 4.75 14.81
C LYS A 246 28.97 5.58 13.84
N GLU A 247 29.27 6.87 13.77
CA GLU A 247 28.72 7.75 12.74
C GLU A 247 29.16 7.27 11.35
N PHE A 248 28.27 7.36 10.36
CA PHE A 248 28.55 6.89 9.00
C PHE A 248 27.75 7.66 7.93
N VAL A 249 28.31 7.67 6.73
CA VAL A 249 27.69 8.17 5.49
C VAL A 249 27.69 7.01 4.50
N LEU A 250 26.59 6.80 3.78
CA LEU A 250 26.52 5.76 2.76
C LEU A 250 27.42 6.10 1.57
N GLN A 251 27.97 5.05 0.95
CA GLN A 251 28.77 5.21 -0.27
C GLN A 251 27.86 5.37 -1.49
N PRO A 252 28.33 6.03 -2.56
CA PRO A 252 27.53 6.19 -3.78
C PRO A 252 27.41 4.89 -4.56
N ASN A 253 26.38 4.81 -5.40
CA ASN A 253 26.11 3.73 -6.35
C ASN A 253 25.74 2.38 -5.72
N LEU A 254 25.24 2.35 -4.48
CA LEU A 254 24.71 1.13 -3.87
C LEU A 254 23.51 0.61 -4.68
N TRP A 255 22.68 1.53 -5.19
CA TRP A 255 21.57 1.16 -6.07
C TRP A 255 22.01 0.41 -7.31
N ARG A 256 23.06 0.89 -8.00
CA ARG A 256 23.59 0.22 -9.20
C ARG A 256 24.09 -1.19 -8.91
N GLN A 257 24.63 -1.42 -7.71
CA GLN A 257 25.10 -2.75 -7.30
C GLN A 257 23.93 -3.73 -7.15
N ILE A 258 22.84 -3.31 -6.49
CA ILE A 258 21.65 -4.15 -6.32
C ILE A 258 20.95 -4.37 -7.66
N GLU A 259 20.78 -3.33 -8.46
CA GLU A 259 20.09 -3.43 -9.74
C GLU A 259 20.80 -4.36 -10.74
N ALA A 260 22.13 -4.49 -10.63
CA ALA A 260 22.91 -5.43 -11.43
C ALA A 260 22.78 -6.91 -10.97
N GLN A 261 22.23 -7.17 -9.78
CA GLN A 261 22.08 -8.54 -9.28
C GLN A 261 20.96 -9.27 -10.00
N GLN A 262 21.27 -10.43 -10.56
CA GLN A 262 20.30 -11.25 -11.28
C GLN A 262 19.14 -11.68 -10.38
N ALA A 263 19.41 -12.03 -9.12
CA ALA A 263 18.38 -12.42 -8.16
C ALA A 263 17.39 -11.27 -7.86
N PHE A 264 17.89 -10.04 -7.81
CA PHE A 264 17.05 -8.86 -7.62
C PHE A 264 16.15 -8.61 -8.84
N GLN A 265 16.70 -8.70 -10.05
CA GLN A 265 15.94 -8.57 -11.29
C GLN A 265 14.85 -9.66 -11.41
N GLU A 266 15.16 -10.90 -11.01
CA GLU A 266 14.19 -11.98 -11.01
C GLU A 266 13.08 -11.77 -9.96
N GLY A 267 13.44 -11.32 -8.75
CA GLY A 267 12.45 -10.92 -7.74
C GLY A 267 11.50 -9.86 -8.26
N ARG A 268 12.02 -8.82 -8.95
CA ARG A 268 11.21 -7.79 -9.61
C ARG A 268 10.30 -8.37 -10.69
N ARG A 269 10.82 -9.26 -11.54
CA ARG A 269 10.03 -9.94 -12.58
C ARG A 269 8.87 -10.74 -12.00
N LEU A 270 9.13 -11.50 -10.94
CA LEU A 270 8.11 -12.30 -10.26
C LEU A 270 7.08 -11.42 -9.55
N ASN A 271 7.48 -10.31 -8.93
CA ASN A 271 6.57 -9.33 -8.34
C ASN A 271 5.63 -8.72 -9.40
N ALA A 272 6.14 -8.45 -10.60
CA ALA A 272 5.33 -7.94 -11.71
C ALA A 272 4.41 -8.99 -12.33
N ALA A 273 4.83 -10.26 -12.37
CA ALA A 273 4.06 -11.35 -12.97
C ALA A 273 2.85 -11.77 -12.14
N HIS A 274 2.92 -11.62 -10.81
CA HIS A 274 1.92 -12.15 -9.88
C HIS A 274 1.22 -11.04 -9.10
N ARG A 275 0.11 -10.55 -9.68
CA ARG A 275 -0.68 -9.40 -9.18
C ARG A 275 -2.14 -9.74 -8.87
N THR A 276 -2.52 -11.01 -8.91
CA THR A 276 -3.91 -11.44 -8.69
C THR A 276 -4.47 -10.97 -7.35
N TRP A 277 -3.65 -10.89 -6.30
CA TRP A 277 -4.05 -10.36 -5.00
C TRP A 277 -4.46 -8.87 -5.07
N ASP A 278 -3.63 -8.03 -5.69
CA ASP A 278 -3.93 -6.60 -5.89
C ASP A 278 -5.16 -6.41 -6.77
N ILE A 279 -5.26 -7.18 -7.87
CA ILE A 279 -6.40 -7.16 -8.79
C ILE A 279 -7.68 -7.54 -8.07
N LEU A 280 -7.64 -8.55 -7.19
CA LEU A 280 -8.80 -8.97 -6.41
C LEU A 280 -9.28 -7.82 -5.50
N ILE A 281 -8.39 -7.21 -4.72
CA ILE A 281 -8.75 -6.10 -3.81
C ILE A 281 -9.33 -4.93 -4.60
N GLU A 282 -8.68 -4.52 -5.70
CA GLU A 282 -9.14 -3.42 -6.55
C GLU A 282 -10.49 -3.71 -7.21
N TYR A 283 -10.66 -4.94 -7.71
CA TYR A 283 -11.89 -5.36 -8.34
C TYR A 283 -13.06 -5.33 -7.35
N VAL A 284 -12.96 -6.03 -6.21
CA VAL A 284 -14.06 -6.07 -5.24
C VAL A 284 -14.37 -4.68 -4.67
N THR A 285 -13.34 -3.84 -4.51
CA THR A 285 -13.51 -2.46 -4.05
C THR A 285 -14.27 -1.65 -5.09
N SER A 286 -13.91 -1.77 -6.37
CA SER A 286 -14.58 -1.06 -7.45
C SER A 286 -16.07 -1.43 -7.56
N GLN A 287 -16.42 -2.69 -7.30
CA GLN A 287 -17.81 -3.15 -7.33
C GLN A 287 -18.64 -2.63 -6.17
N LEU A 288 -18.05 -2.53 -4.97
CA LEU A 288 -18.71 -1.84 -3.85
C LEU A 288 -18.93 -0.36 -4.17
N LEU A 289 -17.89 0.33 -4.61
CA LEU A 289 -17.94 1.77 -4.85
C LEU A 289 -18.91 2.16 -5.97
N ALA A 290 -19.13 1.28 -6.94
CA ALA A 290 -20.13 1.46 -8.00
C ALA A 290 -21.52 0.90 -7.65
N GLU A 291 -21.72 0.38 -6.43
CA GLU A 291 -22.95 -0.30 -5.99
C GLU A 291 -23.40 -1.45 -6.90
N GLN A 292 -22.43 -2.20 -7.43
CA GLN A 292 -22.62 -3.29 -8.39
C GLN A 292 -22.45 -4.68 -7.78
N LEU A 293 -22.37 -4.80 -6.45
CA LEU A 293 -22.34 -6.12 -5.81
C LEU A 293 -23.68 -6.83 -5.99
N GLU A 294 -23.67 -8.15 -6.06
CA GLU A 294 -24.92 -8.94 -6.02
C GLU A 294 -25.54 -8.90 -4.61
N VAL A 295 -24.69 -8.95 -3.58
CA VAL A 295 -25.05 -8.96 -2.16
C VAL A 295 -24.02 -8.12 -1.41
N GLY A 296 -24.46 -7.32 -0.43
CA GLY A 296 -23.55 -6.54 0.42
C GLY A 296 -23.42 -5.06 0.04
N ASN A 297 -24.24 -4.53 -0.89
CA ASN A 297 -24.25 -3.09 -1.19
C ASN A 297 -24.72 -2.25 0.02
N GLU A 298 -25.42 -2.84 0.98
CA GLU A 298 -25.78 -2.21 2.24
C GLU A 298 -24.58 -2.01 3.19
N THR A 299 -23.44 -2.68 2.94
CA THR A 299 -22.23 -2.57 3.77
C THR A 299 -21.69 -1.14 3.74
N THR A 300 -21.40 -0.57 4.90
CA THR A 300 -20.78 0.76 4.96
C THR A 300 -19.35 0.71 4.42
N ILE A 301 -18.85 1.84 3.89
CA ILE A 301 -17.45 1.92 3.44
C ILE A 301 -16.49 1.58 4.59
N ARG A 302 -16.83 1.99 5.82
CA ARG A 302 -16.06 1.71 7.04
C ARG A 302 -15.90 0.20 7.31
N ASP A 303 -17.01 -0.54 7.30
CA ASP A 303 -16.98 -1.98 7.60
C ASP A 303 -16.26 -2.76 6.50
N TYR A 304 -16.50 -2.37 5.25
CA TYR A 304 -15.81 -2.95 4.10
C TYR A 304 -14.31 -2.67 4.12
N GLU A 305 -13.92 -1.43 4.40
CA GLU A 305 -12.51 -1.01 4.49
C GLU A 305 -11.75 -1.86 5.50
N GLY A 306 -12.35 -2.18 6.65
CA GLY A 306 -11.74 -3.05 7.65
C GLY A 306 -11.34 -4.42 7.09
N MET A 307 -12.21 -5.04 6.29
CA MET A 307 -11.94 -6.33 5.63
C MET A 307 -10.82 -6.20 4.59
N VAL A 308 -10.93 -5.28 3.64
CA VAL A 308 -9.93 -5.16 2.56
C VAL A 308 -8.61 -4.59 3.04
N ARG A 309 -8.59 -3.84 4.15
CA ARG A 309 -7.37 -3.37 4.81
C ARG A 309 -6.52 -4.54 5.30
N ILE A 310 -7.13 -5.60 5.86
CA ILE A 310 -6.41 -6.80 6.28
C ILE A 310 -5.67 -7.40 5.08
N MET A 311 -6.35 -7.56 3.95
CA MET A 311 -5.77 -8.06 2.70
C MET A 311 -4.67 -7.14 2.13
N ALA A 312 -4.89 -5.82 2.19
CA ALA A 312 -3.95 -4.82 1.71
C ALA A 312 -2.73 -4.66 2.64
N SER A 313 -2.76 -5.21 3.85
CA SER A 313 -1.66 -5.08 4.80
C SER A 313 -0.50 -6.04 4.55
N GLU A 314 -0.67 -6.97 3.62
CA GLU A 314 0.42 -7.82 3.14
C GLU A 314 1.43 -7.01 2.32
N GLY A 315 2.72 -7.20 2.59
CA GLY A 315 3.81 -6.67 1.77
C GLY A 315 3.86 -7.32 0.39
N ARG A 316 4.60 -6.72 -0.55
CA ARG A 316 4.67 -7.16 -1.96
C ARG A 316 5.10 -8.62 -2.07
N PHE A 317 6.05 -9.06 -1.25
CA PHE A 317 6.54 -10.43 -1.30
C PHE A 317 5.44 -11.45 -0.89
N ARG A 318 4.67 -11.18 0.17
CA ARG A 318 3.52 -12.04 0.50
C ARG A 318 2.40 -11.95 -0.52
N ARG A 319 2.07 -10.76 -1.04
CA ARG A 319 1.07 -10.62 -2.12
C ARG A 319 1.44 -11.47 -3.34
N ARG A 320 2.73 -11.56 -3.69
CA ARG A 320 3.25 -12.47 -4.72
C ARG A 320 2.97 -13.93 -4.37
N ILE A 321 3.32 -14.38 -3.17
CA ILE A 321 3.10 -15.77 -2.72
C ILE A 321 1.62 -16.13 -2.75
N LEU A 322 0.75 -15.23 -2.26
CA LEU A 322 -0.70 -15.43 -2.26
C LEU A 322 -1.27 -15.47 -3.67
N SER A 323 -0.81 -14.57 -4.55
CA SER A 323 -1.21 -14.58 -5.98
C SER A 323 -0.83 -15.90 -6.66
N GLN A 324 0.40 -16.37 -6.49
CA GLN A 324 0.84 -17.68 -7.01
C GLN A 324 -0.01 -18.83 -6.45
N ALA A 325 -0.32 -18.79 -5.15
CA ALA A 325 -1.15 -19.81 -4.51
C ALA A 325 -2.56 -19.87 -5.09
N ILE A 326 -3.15 -18.71 -5.41
CA ILE A 326 -4.44 -18.57 -6.10
C ILE A 326 -4.34 -19.08 -7.53
N GLU A 327 -3.38 -18.61 -8.32
CA GLU A 327 -3.22 -18.95 -9.74
C GLU A 327 -3.05 -20.46 -9.96
N VAL A 328 -2.18 -21.11 -9.17
CA VAL A 328 -1.97 -22.57 -9.25
C VAL A 328 -3.24 -23.35 -8.90
N ARG A 329 -4.00 -22.88 -7.91
CA ARG A 329 -5.25 -23.53 -7.50
C ARG A 329 -6.37 -23.29 -8.50
N ALA A 330 -6.44 -22.12 -9.12
CA ALA A 330 -7.44 -21.81 -10.15
C ALA A 330 -7.34 -22.78 -11.34
N VAL A 331 -6.13 -23.21 -11.71
CA VAL A 331 -5.96 -24.23 -12.77
C VAL A 331 -6.45 -25.60 -12.30
N ARG A 332 -6.05 -26.03 -11.09
CA ARG A 332 -6.45 -27.33 -10.53
C ARG A 332 -7.95 -27.41 -10.25
N ALA A 333 -8.58 -26.28 -9.92
CA ALA A 333 -9.99 -26.21 -9.57
C ALA A 333 -10.94 -26.51 -10.73
N ARG A 334 -10.42 -26.60 -11.98
CA ARG A 334 -11.18 -26.99 -13.18
C ARG A 334 -11.80 -28.37 -13.06
N GLU A 335 -11.15 -29.27 -12.33
CA GLU A 335 -11.54 -30.68 -12.24
C GLU A 335 -12.23 -31.01 -10.92
N ALA A 336 -12.01 -30.21 -9.87
CA ALA A 336 -12.54 -30.47 -8.54
C ALA A 336 -12.59 -29.20 -7.69
N TRP A 337 -13.42 -29.22 -6.64
CA TRP A 337 -13.39 -28.20 -5.62
C TRP A 337 -12.08 -28.23 -4.83
N ILE A 338 -11.48 -27.06 -4.63
CA ILE A 338 -10.24 -26.90 -3.86
C ILE A 338 -10.49 -25.93 -2.73
N SER A 339 -10.08 -26.31 -1.53
CA SER A 339 -10.06 -25.41 -0.40
C SER A 339 -8.71 -25.42 0.29
N SER A 340 -8.30 -24.27 0.81
CA SER A 340 -7.01 -24.12 1.48
C SER A 340 -7.06 -23.06 2.56
N ILE A 341 -6.31 -23.26 3.63
CA ILE A 341 -5.92 -22.20 4.56
C ILE A 341 -4.58 -21.67 4.07
N LEU A 342 -4.51 -20.37 3.79
CA LEU A 342 -3.27 -19.69 3.41
C LEU A 342 -2.82 -18.78 4.55
N PRO A 343 -1.51 -18.75 4.88
CA PRO A 343 -0.99 -17.90 5.95
C PRO A 343 -0.88 -16.44 5.50
N SER A 344 -0.98 -15.53 6.48
CA SER A 344 -0.72 -14.09 6.36
C SER A 344 0.70 -13.76 6.86
N GLU A 345 1.23 -12.57 6.54
CA GLU A 345 2.34 -11.98 7.31
C GLU A 345 1.92 -11.50 8.71
N GLN A 346 0.62 -11.44 8.98
CA GLN A 346 0.03 -11.06 10.25
C GLN A 346 -0.33 -12.34 11.03
N ASP A 347 0.25 -12.51 12.22
CA ASP A 347 0.13 -13.75 13.00
C ASP A 347 -1.30 -14.11 13.41
N ASP A 348 -2.19 -13.12 13.49
CA ASP A 348 -3.59 -13.25 13.89
C ASP A 348 -4.56 -13.32 12.70
N VAL A 349 -4.06 -13.41 11.47
CA VAL A 349 -4.87 -13.47 10.24
C VAL A 349 -4.68 -14.79 9.51
N ILE A 350 -5.78 -15.38 9.05
CA ILE A 350 -5.75 -16.49 8.09
C ILE A 350 -6.69 -16.21 6.91
N TYR A 351 -6.28 -16.69 5.73
CA TYR A 351 -7.11 -16.67 4.54
C TYR A 351 -7.68 -18.07 4.27
N VAL A 352 -8.97 -18.14 3.97
CA VAL A 352 -9.64 -19.38 3.56
C VAL A 352 -10.02 -19.25 2.10
N LEU A 353 -9.30 -19.96 1.24
CA LEU A 353 -9.60 -20.01 -0.18
C LEU A 353 -10.58 -21.17 -0.46
N LEU A 354 -11.61 -20.91 -1.25
CA LEU A 354 -12.48 -21.91 -1.85
C LEU A 354 -12.59 -21.65 -3.35
N MET A 355 -12.27 -22.66 -4.15
CA MET A 355 -12.40 -22.61 -5.60
C MET A 355 -13.21 -23.79 -6.11
N GLY A 356 -14.12 -23.53 -7.04
CA GLY A 356 -14.89 -24.55 -7.74
C GLY A 356 -14.68 -24.50 -9.25
N PRO A 357 -15.10 -25.54 -9.99
CA PRO A 357 -14.95 -25.62 -11.44
C PRO A 357 -15.76 -24.57 -12.22
N GLY A 358 -16.61 -23.80 -11.54
CA GLY A 358 -17.64 -22.97 -12.16
C GLY A 358 -18.88 -23.78 -12.51
N ALA A 359 -19.86 -23.10 -13.11
CA ALA A 359 -21.09 -23.71 -13.60
C ALA A 359 -21.54 -23.02 -14.90
N PRO A 360 -22.38 -23.68 -15.73
CA PRO A 360 -23.10 -23.03 -16.82
C PRO A 360 -23.98 -21.87 -16.34
N ARG A 361 -24.34 -20.96 -17.24
CA ARG A 361 -25.02 -19.68 -16.91
C ARG A 361 -26.35 -19.87 -16.19
N ASP A 362 -27.12 -20.89 -16.55
CA ASP A 362 -28.42 -21.25 -15.97
C ASP A 362 -28.33 -21.83 -14.55
N GLU A 363 -27.23 -22.51 -14.23
CA GLU A 363 -26.96 -23.05 -12.89
C GLU A 363 -26.10 -22.12 -12.01
N TYR A 364 -25.62 -21.01 -12.59
CA TYR A 364 -24.57 -20.19 -11.99
C TYR A 364 -24.98 -19.55 -10.66
N VAL A 365 -26.23 -19.13 -10.54
CA VAL A 365 -26.77 -18.55 -9.29
C VAL A 365 -26.73 -19.59 -8.16
N ALA A 366 -27.23 -20.80 -8.41
CA ALA A 366 -27.23 -21.87 -7.41
C ALA A 366 -25.80 -22.30 -7.04
N TYR A 367 -24.90 -22.34 -8.02
CA TYR A 367 -23.48 -22.60 -7.79
C TYR A 367 -22.84 -21.54 -6.88
N ARG A 368 -23.07 -20.25 -7.14
CA ARG A 368 -22.57 -19.13 -6.32
C ARG A 368 -23.10 -19.20 -4.88
N GLU A 369 -24.39 -19.41 -4.72
CA GLU A 369 -25.00 -19.54 -3.39
C GLU A 369 -24.41 -20.71 -2.60
N LYS A 370 -24.20 -21.87 -3.26
CA LYS A 370 -23.54 -23.01 -2.63
C LYS A 370 -22.10 -22.66 -2.24
N ARG A 371 -21.33 -22.02 -3.13
CA ARG A 371 -19.95 -21.62 -2.87
C ARG A 371 -19.86 -20.66 -1.68
N ALA A 372 -20.71 -19.63 -1.64
CA ALA A 372 -20.75 -18.66 -0.55
C ALA A 372 -21.09 -19.32 0.80
N ARG A 373 -22.09 -20.21 0.84
CA ARG A 373 -22.44 -20.99 2.05
C ARG A 373 -21.29 -21.89 2.50
N ASP A 374 -20.71 -22.65 1.59
CA ASP A 374 -19.59 -23.55 1.88
C ASP A 374 -18.36 -22.76 2.36
N LEU A 375 -18.09 -21.59 1.77
CA LEU A 375 -17.00 -20.71 2.17
C LEU A 375 -17.17 -20.23 3.61
N LEU A 376 -18.36 -19.74 3.98
CA LEU A 376 -18.65 -19.31 5.35
C LEU A 376 -18.43 -20.43 6.38
N LEU A 377 -18.94 -21.64 6.10
CA LEU A 377 -18.75 -22.80 6.95
C LEU A 377 -17.27 -23.18 7.08
N ARG A 378 -16.51 -23.08 5.98
CA ARG A 378 -15.06 -23.30 5.99
C ARG A 378 -14.31 -22.24 6.78
N CYS A 379 -14.75 -20.97 6.78
CA CYS A 379 -14.17 -19.93 7.63
C CYS A 379 -14.31 -20.27 9.13
N HIS A 380 -15.50 -20.70 9.57
CA HIS A 380 -15.69 -21.18 10.95
C HIS A 380 -14.80 -22.40 11.26
N ALA A 381 -14.78 -23.39 10.37
CA ALA A 381 -13.93 -24.58 10.56
C ALA A 381 -12.44 -24.23 10.62
N ALA A 382 -11.99 -23.26 9.81
CA ALA A 382 -10.60 -22.80 9.81
C ALA A 382 -10.21 -22.13 11.12
N LYS A 383 -11.10 -21.31 11.72
CA LYS A 383 -10.89 -20.76 13.07
C LYS A 383 -10.75 -21.88 14.11
N ALA A 384 -11.59 -22.92 14.06
CA ALA A 384 -11.44 -24.07 14.95
C ALA A 384 -10.13 -24.85 14.72
N ALA A 385 -9.64 -24.90 13.47
CA ALA A 385 -8.36 -25.53 13.13
C ALA A 385 -7.13 -24.66 13.45
N ARG A 386 -7.31 -23.35 13.62
CA ARG A 386 -6.28 -22.35 13.94
C ARG A 386 -6.78 -21.40 15.03
N PRO A 387 -6.89 -21.86 16.30
CA PRO A 387 -7.51 -21.07 17.37
C PRO A 387 -6.86 -19.70 17.62
N GLY A 388 -5.55 -19.57 17.34
CA GLY A 388 -4.81 -18.32 17.50
C GLY A 388 -5.19 -17.20 16.52
N ALA A 389 -5.80 -17.51 15.37
CA ALA A 389 -6.16 -16.50 14.39
C ALA A 389 -7.42 -15.74 14.82
N ARG A 390 -7.37 -14.42 14.96
CA ARG A 390 -8.54 -13.58 15.26
C ARG A 390 -9.36 -13.27 14.02
N TYR A 391 -8.68 -12.97 12.91
CA TYR A 391 -9.30 -12.53 11.68
C TYR A 391 -9.28 -13.64 10.64
N ILE A 392 -10.44 -13.92 10.04
CA ILE A 392 -10.61 -14.93 9.01
C ILE A 392 -11.23 -14.27 7.80
N ILE A 393 -10.48 -14.31 6.68
CA ILE A 393 -10.92 -13.77 5.40
C ILE A 393 -11.15 -14.94 4.45
N GLY A 394 -12.42 -15.19 4.14
CA GLY A 394 -12.83 -16.15 3.12
C GLY A 394 -12.80 -15.54 1.73
N ILE A 395 -12.24 -16.25 0.77
CA ILE A 395 -12.14 -15.86 -0.63
C ILE A 395 -12.68 -17.00 -1.50
N GLY A 396 -13.82 -16.78 -2.15
CA GLY A 396 -14.47 -17.72 -3.06
C GLY A 396 -14.26 -17.31 -4.51
N LEU A 397 -13.57 -18.14 -5.30
CA LEU A 397 -13.24 -17.84 -6.70
C LEU A 397 -13.61 -19.00 -7.63
N ASP A 398 -13.68 -18.73 -8.93
CA ASP A 398 -13.86 -19.77 -9.93
C ASP A 398 -12.53 -20.28 -10.48
N ALA A 399 -12.58 -21.49 -11.03
CA ALA A 399 -11.48 -22.05 -11.78
C ALA A 399 -11.13 -21.20 -13.01
N ALA A 400 -9.86 -21.27 -13.43
CA ALA A 400 -9.39 -20.51 -14.58
C ALA A 400 -10.12 -20.91 -15.86
N GLY A 401 -10.77 -19.96 -16.55
CA GLY A 401 -11.47 -20.22 -17.82
C GLY A 401 -12.89 -20.79 -17.65
N SER A 402 -13.47 -20.71 -16.45
CA SER A 402 -14.89 -20.97 -16.22
C SER A 402 -15.79 -20.03 -17.04
N GLY A 403 -17.00 -20.50 -17.38
CA GLY A 403 -17.99 -19.71 -18.12
C GLY A 403 -18.61 -18.55 -17.33
N GLY A 404 -18.50 -18.57 -16.00
CA GLY A 404 -18.85 -17.46 -15.11
C GLY A 404 -17.62 -16.92 -14.36
N ARG A 405 -17.74 -15.70 -13.84
CA ARG A 405 -16.75 -15.04 -12.98
C ARG A 405 -17.46 -14.35 -11.83
N SER A 406 -17.29 -14.86 -10.62
CA SER A 406 -17.73 -14.17 -9.41
C SER A 406 -16.76 -14.40 -8.27
N GLU A 407 -16.74 -13.43 -7.37
CA GLU A 407 -15.86 -13.36 -6.22
C GLU A 407 -16.73 -13.27 -4.96
N ASP A 408 -16.58 -14.22 -4.05
CA ASP A 408 -17.23 -14.16 -2.74
C ASP A 408 -16.19 -13.76 -1.69
N LEU A 409 -16.54 -12.82 -0.82
CA LEU A 409 -15.72 -12.44 0.33
C LEU A 409 -16.49 -12.68 1.62
N VAL A 410 -15.81 -13.28 2.59
CA VAL A 410 -16.31 -13.47 3.95
C VAL A 410 -15.31 -12.82 4.90
N TYR A 411 -15.80 -12.05 5.86
CA TYR A 411 -15.01 -11.48 6.93
C TYR A 411 -15.57 -11.93 8.28
N ILE A 412 -14.70 -12.51 9.11
CA ILE A 412 -15.01 -12.85 10.50
C ILE A 412 -13.94 -12.23 11.40
N ASP A 413 -14.36 -11.37 12.33
CA ASP A 413 -13.58 -10.99 13.50
C ASP A 413 -14.10 -11.78 14.71
N THR A 414 -13.23 -12.57 15.33
CA THR A 414 -13.61 -13.41 16.48
C THR A 414 -13.42 -12.72 17.83
N ALA A 415 -13.19 -11.41 17.88
CA ALA A 415 -12.97 -10.67 19.12
C ALA A 415 -14.10 -10.84 20.14
N GLU A 416 -15.35 -10.82 19.65
CA GLU A 416 -16.56 -10.89 20.48
C GLU A 416 -17.17 -12.29 20.53
N TRP A 417 -16.49 -13.31 20.01
CA TRP A 417 -17.01 -14.67 20.00
C TRP A 417 -17.21 -15.22 21.41
N THR A 418 -18.41 -15.72 21.64
CA THR A 418 -18.82 -16.48 22.82
C THR A 418 -18.31 -17.92 22.77
N LEU A 419 -18.30 -18.59 23.92
CA LEU A 419 -17.99 -20.03 23.99
C LEU A 419 -18.90 -20.88 23.09
N GLU A 420 -20.14 -20.45 22.88
CA GLU A 420 -21.08 -21.11 21.98
C GLU A 420 -20.64 -21.00 20.51
N GLU A 421 -20.16 -19.84 20.08
CA GLU A 421 -19.63 -19.66 18.72
C GLU A 421 -18.37 -20.48 18.47
N PHE A 422 -17.48 -20.57 19.47
CA PHE A 422 -16.33 -21.48 19.41
C PHE A 422 -16.77 -22.95 19.33
N ALA A 423 -17.75 -23.36 20.14
CA ALA A 423 -18.29 -24.72 20.10
C ALA A 423 -18.96 -25.03 18.75
N ARG A 424 -19.70 -24.07 18.19
CA ARG A 424 -20.33 -24.18 16.87
C ARG A 424 -19.28 -24.32 15.77
N ALA A 425 -18.21 -23.53 15.80
CA ALA A 425 -17.10 -23.66 14.85
C ALA A 425 -16.42 -25.04 14.93
N ALA A 426 -16.23 -25.57 16.14
CA ALA A 426 -15.71 -26.92 16.36
C ALA A 426 -16.66 -28.00 15.84
N ALA A 427 -17.97 -27.87 16.07
CA ALA A 427 -18.98 -28.79 15.55
C ALA A 427 -19.02 -28.78 14.02
N ILE A 428 -19.04 -27.59 13.38
CA ILE A 428 -18.96 -27.44 11.92
C ILE A 428 -17.72 -28.15 11.36
N ARG A 429 -16.57 -27.98 12.01
CA ARG A 429 -15.32 -28.63 11.61
C ARG A 429 -15.42 -30.16 11.67
N ALA A 430 -15.98 -30.69 12.76
CA ALA A 430 -16.12 -32.12 12.98
C ALA A 430 -17.16 -32.76 12.06
N ASP A 431 -18.35 -32.19 11.98
CA ASP A 431 -19.51 -32.74 11.26
C ASP A 431 -19.32 -32.70 9.74
N LEU A 432 -18.69 -31.64 9.22
CA LEU A 432 -18.46 -31.46 7.77
C LEU A 432 -17.10 -31.98 7.32
N GLY A 433 -16.23 -32.41 8.24
CA GLY A 433 -14.90 -32.91 7.93
C GLY A 433 -13.94 -31.87 7.35
N PHE A 434 -14.22 -30.58 7.50
CA PHE A 434 -13.38 -29.49 6.98
C PHE A 434 -12.13 -29.31 7.84
N PHE A 435 -10.96 -29.30 7.21
CA PHE A 435 -9.68 -29.03 7.89
C PHE A 435 -9.40 -29.95 9.10
N VAL A 436 -9.86 -31.20 9.03
CA VAL A 436 -9.61 -32.22 10.06
C VAL A 436 -8.23 -32.84 9.84
N GLU A 437 -7.61 -33.31 10.91
CA GLU A 437 -6.33 -34.00 10.82
C GLU A 437 -6.44 -35.26 9.96
N GLY A 438 -5.45 -35.51 9.11
CA GLY A 438 -5.46 -36.62 8.14
C GLY A 438 -6.24 -36.37 6.84
N THR A 439 -7.10 -35.35 6.76
CA THR A 439 -7.76 -34.94 5.51
C THR A 439 -7.10 -33.73 4.85
N MET A 440 -6.23 -33.02 5.59
CA MET A 440 -5.42 -31.92 5.07
C MET A 440 -4.08 -32.41 4.55
N ILE A 441 -3.67 -31.85 3.42
CA ILE A 441 -2.30 -31.93 2.93
C ILE A 441 -1.59 -30.66 3.38
N GLU A 442 -0.66 -30.81 4.32
CA GLU A 442 0.21 -29.71 4.71
C GLU A 442 1.31 -29.54 3.65
N GLN A 443 1.35 -28.35 3.05
CA GLN A 443 2.34 -28.01 2.03
C GLN A 443 3.31 -26.99 2.62
N ARG A 444 4.56 -27.38 2.79
CA ARG A 444 5.64 -26.44 3.09
C ARG A 444 5.95 -25.64 1.83
N LEU A 445 5.76 -24.32 1.90
CA LEU A 445 6.11 -23.39 0.84
C LEU A 445 7.47 -22.77 1.17
N GLU A 446 8.49 -23.11 0.38
CA GLU A 446 9.76 -22.38 0.38
C GLU A 446 9.68 -21.30 -0.70
N ALA A 447 9.65 -20.04 -0.26
CA ALA A 447 9.66 -18.89 -1.14
C ALA A 447 10.82 -17.99 -0.75
N VAL A 448 11.56 -17.51 -1.75
CA VAL A 448 12.68 -16.57 -1.58
C VAL A 448 12.31 -15.27 -2.30
N GLU A 449 12.48 -14.13 -1.63
CA GLU A 449 12.12 -12.81 -2.19
C GLU A 449 12.89 -12.52 -3.49
N TYR A 450 14.20 -12.74 -3.44
CA TYR A 450 15.15 -12.57 -4.54
C TYR A 450 15.81 -13.92 -4.86
N PRO A 451 15.18 -14.78 -5.66
CA PRO A 451 15.71 -16.10 -5.96
C PRO A 451 16.90 -16.01 -6.93
N ASN A 452 17.93 -16.81 -6.69
CA ASN A 452 19.00 -16.98 -7.68
C ASN A 452 18.44 -17.66 -8.93
N VAL A 453 18.85 -17.19 -10.11
CA VAL A 453 18.58 -17.90 -11.35
C VAL A 453 19.58 -19.05 -11.42
N GLY A 454 19.07 -20.28 -11.30
CA GLY A 454 19.85 -21.51 -11.43
C GLY A 454 20.14 -21.88 -12.87
#